data_AF-A0A2A6RQ83-F1
#
_entry.id   AF-A0A2A6RQ83-F1
#
_cell.length_a   1.000
_cell.length_b   1.000
_cell.length_c   1.000
_cell.angle_alpha   90.00
_cell.angle_beta   90.00
_cell.angle_gamma   90.00
#
_symmetry.space_group_name_H-M   'P 1'
#
loop_
_entity.id
_entity.type
_entity.pdbx_description
1 polymer ?
#
loop_
_entity_poly.entity_id
_entity_poly.type
_entity_poly.pdbx_seq_one_letter_code
_entity_poly.pdbx_strand_id
1 'polypeptide(L)'
;MATDALVSLRQQLAAGRLVLFVGGDLPATITGVPGRAELAAGLAERHHLPSGLSLAATAQRVMQSGNRFAFTDFLIRQLDTLGRDPQPIHRLISRLSLSIIITTAYDNLLELAFQDSGTPINRIVRDSDLAFVDPRRPTLIKLYGDLQQRDTLIVTEDDHYSLWRSRDKEGMLDEVRRAIRSNAVLLLGHSLTDPDFHILWREGLDRMGKFALGAYAIHPGMSLDEQRIWDERMVRIVDSDPVALLAMLAGEPTSESRDLVEIIPPMHPTSLLTTPAHITADLVIWLRRRTNAPHEALIIFRPPGIPVEEQMVEGQPPEVNLDPLLLLPHTLDINAYGNALSQVLFADSRLALALIRAQERALGARTPLRLRLQLDADDPALHRIRWELLRNLQRDSFLCTRDQVHFSRYLGSSDTTPFSAHAVTLPTALVAVADPKNLHHYNLAPLDGAQQIAQAQSALAGYQVAVMPHTTLPALADQLRAGPSILYLIAHGTLLDDSSTCLYLEGSDGMAEPIRAERFTSMIAGLAVRPRLVVLASCQSAGPSDGLDSGLIALGPQLAQVGVGAVLAMHDMVAVSTVTAGMPILFDELRRHGSVDRAMAAMRNVLATRGNDWWQPVLYLRLRDGQLWPVK
;
A
#
# COMPACT_ATOMS: atom_id res chain seq x y z
N MET A 1 17.23 9.02 -4.77
CA MET A 1 16.76 7.61 -4.92
C MET A 1 17.65 6.77 -5.83
N ALA A 2 17.94 7.17 -7.08
CA ALA A 2 18.85 6.42 -7.97
C ALA A 2 20.29 6.31 -7.42
N THR A 3 20.81 7.36 -6.78
CA THR A 3 22.17 7.41 -6.22
C THR A 3 22.38 6.43 -5.05
N ASP A 4 21.39 6.26 -4.16
CA ASP A 4 21.52 5.38 -2.97
C ASP A 4 21.43 3.90 -3.33
N ALA A 5 20.54 3.54 -4.28
CA ALA A 5 20.44 2.17 -4.79
C ALA A 5 21.72 1.77 -5.53
N LEU A 6 22.29 2.66 -6.35
CA LEU A 6 23.56 2.43 -7.04
C LEU A 6 24.73 2.24 -6.05
N VAL A 7 24.79 3.04 -4.98
CA VAL A 7 25.82 2.87 -3.93
C VAL A 7 25.69 1.51 -3.25
N SER A 8 24.47 1.11 -2.88
CA SER A 8 24.25 -0.21 -2.27
C SER A 8 24.61 -1.35 -3.21
N LEU A 9 24.16 -1.29 -4.47
CA LEU A 9 24.48 -2.30 -5.49
C LEU A 9 26.00 -2.41 -5.73
N ARG A 10 26.72 -1.27 -5.78
CA ARG A 10 28.19 -1.27 -5.86
C ARG A 10 28.85 -1.92 -4.64
N GLN A 11 28.34 -1.66 -3.44
CA GLN A 11 28.85 -2.29 -2.21
C GLN A 11 28.63 -3.81 -2.21
N GLN A 12 27.45 -4.28 -2.63
CA GLN A 12 27.16 -5.72 -2.70
C GLN A 12 27.97 -6.41 -3.80
N LEU A 13 28.13 -5.76 -4.96
CA LEU A 13 29.00 -6.25 -6.04
C LEU A 13 30.46 -6.37 -5.57
N ALA A 14 31.00 -5.33 -4.92
CA ALA A 14 32.35 -5.35 -4.38
C ALA A 14 32.55 -6.40 -3.27
N ALA A 15 31.50 -6.69 -2.50
CA ALA A 15 31.50 -7.73 -1.48
C ALA A 15 31.31 -9.16 -2.04
N GLY A 16 31.09 -9.32 -3.35
CA GLY A 16 30.76 -10.61 -3.96
C GLY A 16 29.41 -11.17 -3.51
N ARG A 17 28.51 -10.32 -3.01
CA ARG A 17 27.20 -10.66 -2.43
C ARG A 17 26.03 -10.18 -3.28
N LEU A 18 26.22 -10.05 -4.60
CA LEU A 18 25.18 -9.67 -5.55
C LEU A 18 24.90 -10.83 -6.50
N VAL A 19 23.63 -11.25 -6.55
CA VAL A 19 23.10 -12.14 -7.58
C VAL A 19 22.40 -11.29 -8.62
N LEU A 20 22.77 -11.45 -9.88
CA LEU A 20 22.02 -10.85 -10.98
C LEU A 20 20.99 -11.86 -11.50
N PHE A 21 19.74 -11.45 -11.58
CA PHE A 21 18.65 -12.22 -12.14
C PHE A 21 18.17 -11.56 -13.44
N VAL A 22 18.52 -12.14 -14.58
CA VAL A 22 18.29 -11.60 -15.93
C VAL A 22 17.07 -12.24 -16.58
N GLY A 23 16.05 -11.44 -16.86
CA GLY A 23 14.79 -11.87 -17.45
C GLY A 23 14.77 -11.78 -18.97
N GLY A 24 13.84 -12.50 -19.57
CA GLY A 24 13.61 -12.51 -21.02
C GLY A 24 12.66 -11.41 -21.53
N ASP A 25 12.35 -10.37 -20.74
CA ASP A 25 11.34 -9.35 -21.09
C ASP A 25 11.93 -8.09 -21.70
N LEU A 26 13.26 -7.97 -21.77
CA LEU A 26 13.89 -6.85 -22.45
C LEU A 26 13.55 -6.88 -23.95
N PRO A 27 13.27 -5.71 -24.56
CA PRO A 27 12.93 -5.62 -25.97
C PRO A 27 14.12 -5.97 -26.87
N ALA A 28 13.83 -6.40 -28.10
CA ALA A 28 14.85 -6.72 -29.11
C ALA A 28 15.83 -5.58 -29.40
N THR A 29 15.43 -4.32 -29.17
CA THR A 29 16.31 -3.16 -29.32
C THR A 29 17.48 -3.14 -28.32
N ILE A 30 17.35 -3.83 -27.19
CA ILE A 30 18.36 -3.92 -26.13
C ILE A 30 19.14 -5.23 -26.22
N THR A 31 18.45 -6.35 -26.48
CA THR A 31 19.03 -7.70 -26.46
C THR A 31 19.39 -8.23 -27.84
N GLY A 32 18.86 -7.65 -28.92
CA GLY A 32 19.05 -8.14 -30.28
C GLY A 32 18.18 -9.36 -30.63
N VAL A 33 17.36 -9.86 -29.70
CA VAL A 33 16.41 -10.97 -29.88
C VAL A 33 15.06 -10.61 -29.23
N PRO A 34 13.92 -11.10 -29.74
CA PRO A 34 12.63 -10.69 -29.21
C PRO A 34 12.40 -11.10 -27.76
N GLY A 35 11.86 -10.17 -26.95
CA GLY A 35 11.47 -10.43 -25.56
C GLY A 35 10.19 -11.26 -25.46
N ARG A 36 9.82 -11.73 -24.26
CA ARG A 36 8.64 -12.62 -24.07
C ARG A 36 7.33 -11.98 -24.54
N ALA A 37 7.14 -10.67 -24.38
CA ALA A 37 5.95 -9.97 -24.89
C ALA A 37 5.90 -9.95 -26.43
N GLU A 38 7.04 -9.73 -27.09
CA GLU A 38 7.16 -9.74 -28.56
C GLU A 38 6.97 -11.17 -29.11
N LEU A 39 7.52 -12.18 -28.43
CA LEU A 39 7.31 -13.59 -28.73
C LEU A 39 5.84 -13.99 -28.56
N ALA A 40 5.18 -13.54 -27.49
CA ALA A 40 3.76 -13.81 -27.25
C ALA A 40 2.90 -13.21 -28.37
N ALA A 41 3.16 -11.96 -28.76
CA ALA A 41 2.47 -11.31 -29.86
C ALA A 41 2.65 -12.06 -31.19
N GLY A 42 3.89 -12.41 -31.55
CA GLY A 42 4.17 -13.13 -32.79
C GLY A 42 3.59 -14.55 -32.82
N LEU A 43 3.59 -15.24 -31.68
CA LEU A 43 2.98 -16.57 -31.56
C LEU A 43 1.45 -16.51 -31.63
N ALA A 44 0.84 -15.51 -30.97
CA ALA A 44 -0.60 -15.29 -30.99
C ALA A 44 -1.08 -14.95 -32.41
N GLU A 45 -0.38 -14.08 -33.12
CA GLU A 45 -0.68 -13.73 -34.52
C GLU A 45 -0.62 -14.97 -35.43
N ARG A 46 0.46 -15.77 -35.34
CA ARG A 46 0.65 -16.98 -36.15
C ARG A 46 -0.45 -18.03 -35.96
N HIS A 47 -1.06 -18.07 -34.78
CA HIS A 47 -2.09 -19.04 -34.41
C HIS A 47 -3.49 -18.43 -34.28
N HIS A 48 -3.69 -17.18 -34.69
CA HIS A 48 -4.97 -16.46 -34.62
C HIS A 48 -5.58 -16.43 -33.21
N LEU A 49 -4.75 -16.22 -32.20
CA LEU A 49 -5.15 -16.11 -30.79
C LEU A 49 -5.37 -14.64 -30.37
N PRO A 50 -6.09 -14.38 -29.26
CA PRO A 50 -6.27 -13.03 -28.73
C PRO A 50 -4.94 -12.34 -28.40
N SER A 51 -4.85 -11.04 -28.69
CA SER A 51 -3.73 -10.19 -28.30
C SER A 51 -3.71 -9.92 -26.78
N GLY A 52 -2.53 -9.62 -26.23
CA GLY A 52 -2.35 -9.23 -24.82
C GLY A 52 -2.18 -10.39 -23.84
N LEU A 53 -2.07 -11.62 -24.33
CA LEU A 53 -1.75 -12.81 -23.54
C LEU A 53 -0.24 -12.84 -23.20
N SER A 54 0.13 -13.41 -22.04
CA SER A 54 1.54 -13.70 -21.73
C SER A 54 2.09 -14.79 -22.66
N LEU A 55 3.42 -14.95 -22.71
CA LEU A 55 4.03 -16.01 -23.50
C LEU A 55 3.58 -17.40 -23.01
N ALA A 56 3.47 -17.62 -21.70
CA ALA A 56 3.02 -18.89 -21.16
C ALA A 56 1.57 -19.20 -21.50
N ALA A 57 0.68 -18.20 -21.33
CA ALA A 57 -0.73 -18.34 -21.63
C ALA A 57 -0.97 -18.54 -23.15
N THR A 58 -0.14 -17.93 -24.00
CA THR A 58 -0.19 -18.14 -25.45
C THR A 58 0.32 -19.53 -25.82
N ALA A 59 1.46 -19.96 -25.27
CA ALA A 59 2.02 -21.28 -25.51
C ALA A 59 1.10 -22.40 -25.01
N GLN A 60 0.41 -22.21 -23.88
CA GLN A 60 -0.59 -23.16 -23.37
C GLN A 60 -1.74 -23.36 -24.36
N ARG A 61 -2.26 -22.28 -24.96
CA ARG A 61 -3.33 -22.35 -25.97
C ARG A 61 -2.86 -22.98 -27.29
N VAL A 62 -1.63 -22.70 -27.72
CA VAL A 62 -1.03 -23.37 -28.87
C VAL A 62 -0.85 -24.87 -28.59
N MET A 63 -0.48 -25.24 -27.36
CA MET A 63 -0.35 -26.64 -26.96
C MET A 63 -1.72 -27.36 -26.90
N GLN A 64 -2.79 -26.69 -26.50
CA GLN A 64 -4.15 -27.26 -26.50
C GLN A 64 -4.68 -27.58 -27.92
N SER A 65 -4.21 -26.85 -28.92
CA SER A 65 -4.62 -27.00 -30.33
C SER A 65 -3.63 -27.84 -31.17
N GLY A 66 -2.52 -28.29 -30.58
CA GLY A 66 -1.44 -28.97 -31.27
C GLY A 66 -0.54 -29.77 -30.33
N ASN A 67 0.74 -29.85 -30.62
CA ASN A 67 1.74 -30.48 -29.75
C ASN A 67 2.82 -29.45 -29.36
N ARG A 68 3.63 -29.79 -28.36
CA ARG A 68 4.73 -28.93 -27.84
C ARG A 68 5.68 -28.43 -28.93
N PHE A 69 5.78 -29.16 -30.04
CA PHE A 69 6.66 -28.83 -31.15
C PHE A 69 6.35 -27.47 -31.79
N ALA A 70 5.07 -27.11 -31.96
CA ALA A 70 4.70 -25.89 -32.70
C ALA A 70 5.27 -24.60 -32.08
N PHE A 71 5.09 -24.40 -30.76
CA PHE A 71 5.65 -23.24 -30.09
C PHE A 71 7.17 -23.38 -29.89
N THR A 72 7.69 -24.60 -29.71
CA THR A 72 9.14 -24.82 -29.54
C THR A 72 9.91 -24.46 -30.82
N ASP A 73 9.42 -24.88 -31.99
CA ASP A 73 9.99 -24.49 -33.29
C ASP A 73 9.89 -22.97 -33.50
N PHE A 74 8.79 -22.34 -33.10
CA PHE A 74 8.65 -20.89 -33.14
C PHE A 74 9.72 -20.20 -32.29
N LEU A 75 9.90 -20.60 -31.03
CA LEU A 75 10.92 -20.00 -30.15
C LEU A 75 12.32 -20.17 -30.73
N ILE A 76 12.67 -21.36 -31.21
CA ILE A 76 13.99 -21.64 -31.80
C ILE A 76 14.28 -20.70 -32.98
N ARG A 77 13.29 -20.47 -33.86
CA ARG A 77 13.49 -19.57 -35.03
C ARG A 77 13.62 -18.11 -34.63
N GLN A 78 12.81 -17.65 -33.67
CA GLN A 78 12.79 -16.24 -33.27
C GLN A 78 14.03 -15.86 -32.46
N LEU A 79 14.51 -16.79 -31.63
CA LEU A 79 15.64 -16.61 -30.74
C LEU A 79 16.94 -17.24 -31.27
N ASP A 80 17.02 -17.55 -32.57
CA ASP A 80 18.24 -18.06 -33.19
C ASP A 80 19.34 -17.00 -33.14
N THR A 81 20.42 -17.33 -32.44
CA THR A 81 21.59 -16.48 -32.22
C THR A 81 22.73 -16.75 -33.20
N LEU A 82 22.56 -17.68 -34.15
CA LEU A 82 23.59 -17.95 -35.15
C LEU A 82 23.92 -16.68 -35.93
N GLY A 83 25.19 -16.24 -35.84
CA GLY A 83 25.66 -15.01 -36.48
C GLY A 83 25.19 -13.71 -35.83
N ARG A 84 24.60 -13.76 -34.62
CA ARG A 84 24.30 -12.57 -33.81
C ARG A 84 25.39 -12.34 -32.77
N ASP A 85 25.80 -11.09 -32.62
CA ASP A 85 26.74 -10.68 -31.59
C ASP A 85 26.02 -10.31 -30.28
N PRO A 86 26.65 -10.55 -29.12
CA PRO A 86 26.13 -10.06 -27.84
C PRO A 86 25.98 -8.54 -27.83
N GLN A 87 24.80 -8.05 -27.48
CA GLN A 87 24.53 -6.60 -27.34
C GLN A 87 25.23 -5.97 -26.12
N PRO A 88 25.33 -4.62 -26.02
CA PRO A 88 26.04 -3.93 -24.94
C PRO A 88 25.65 -4.40 -23.54
N ILE A 89 24.38 -4.72 -23.31
CA ILE A 89 23.89 -5.24 -22.03
C ILE A 89 24.58 -6.55 -21.61
N HIS A 90 24.75 -7.52 -22.52
CA HIS A 90 25.40 -8.79 -22.24
C HIS A 90 26.89 -8.60 -21.96
N ARG A 91 27.55 -7.72 -22.73
CA ARG A 91 28.96 -7.39 -22.53
C ARG A 91 29.19 -6.70 -21.19
N LEU A 92 28.31 -5.78 -20.79
CA LEU A 92 28.37 -5.16 -19.46
C LEU A 92 28.22 -6.20 -18.35
N ILE A 93 27.25 -7.12 -18.46
CA ILE A 93 27.04 -8.20 -17.48
C ILE A 93 28.29 -9.08 -17.37
N SER A 94 28.93 -9.45 -18.49
CA SER A 94 30.15 -10.27 -18.49
C SER A 94 31.36 -9.62 -17.80
N ARG A 95 31.36 -8.29 -17.68
CA ARG A 95 32.41 -7.50 -17.01
C ARG A 95 32.17 -7.33 -15.50
N LEU A 96 30.96 -7.58 -15.02
CA LEU A 96 30.66 -7.52 -13.59
C LEU A 96 31.25 -8.73 -12.88
N SER A 97 31.93 -8.51 -11.76
CA SER A 97 32.50 -9.57 -10.91
C SER A 97 31.41 -10.31 -10.10
N LEU A 98 30.54 -11.03 -10.80
CA LEU A 98 29.43 -11.79 -10.22
C LEU A 98 29.82 -13.26 -10.03
N SER A 99 29.52 -13.84 -8.87
CA SER A 99 29.76 -15.27 -8.59
C SER A 99 28.66 -16.17 -9.17
N ILE A 100 27.45 -15.63 -9.28
CA ILE A 100 26.27 -16.36 -9.78
C ILE A 100 25.33 -15.41 -10.52
N ILE A 101 24.81 -15.89 -11.65
CA ILE A 101 23.84 -15.24 -12.51
C ILE A 101 22.72 -16.24 -12.75
N ILE A 102 21.48 -15.81 -12.58
CA ILE A 102 20.29 -16.61 -12.85
C ILE A 102 19.58 -15.97 -14.03
N THR A 103 19.19 -16.75 -15.03
CA THR A 103 18.45 -16.24 -16.17
C THR A 103 17.23 -17.07 -16.52
N THR A 104 16.19 -16.37 -16.97
CA THR A 104 14.97 -16.95 -17.57
C THR A 104 14.92 -16.71 -19.09
N ALA A 105 15.96 -16.10 -19.66
CA ALA A 105 16.15 -16.03 -21.11
C ALA A 105 16.55 -17.41 -21.67
N TYR A 106 16.05 -17.74 -22.86
CA TYR A 106 16.25 -19.06 -23.47
C TYR A 106 17.45 -19.11 -24.43
N ASP A 107 17.86 -17.95 -24.98
CA ASP A 107 18.99 -17.79 -25.89
C ASP A 107 20.35 -17.92 -25.17
N ASN A 108 21.45 -17.89 -25.93
CA ASN A 108 22.81 -18.04 -25.40
C ASN A 108 23.68 -16.76 -25.48
N LEU A 109 23.08 -15.57 -25.56
CA LEU A 109 23.83 -14.32 -25.75
C LEU A 109 24.70 -13.94 -24.54
N LEU A 110 24.28 -14.33 -23.32
CA LEU A 110 25.13 -14.17 -22.12
C LEU A 110 26.37 -15.06 -22.21
N GLU A 111 26.20 -16.33 -22.60
CA GLU A 111 27.30 -17.28 -22.77
C GLU A 111 28.29 -16.78 -23.83
N LEU A 112 27.78 -16.27 -24.95
CA LEU A 112 28.61 -15.66 -26.00
C LEU A 112 29.35 -14.42 -25.48
N ALA A 113 28.74 -13.57 -24.65
CA ALA A 113 29.42 -12.42 -24.06
C ALA A 113 30.56 -12.83 -23.11
N PHE A 114 30.36 -13.87 -22.29
CA PHE A 114 31.41 -14.43 -21.43
C PHE A 114 32.52 -15.11 -22.25
N GLN A 115 32.16 -15.74 -23.36
CA GLN A 115 33.13 -16.30 -24.30
C GLN A 115 33.98 -15.19 -24.95
N ASP A 116 33.34 -14.10 -25.42
CA ASP A 116 34.02 -12.92 -25.99
C ASP A 116 34.95 -12.25 -24.98
N SER A 117 34.57 -12.22 -23.69
CA SER A 117 35.40 -11.66 -22.62
C SER A 117 36.52 -12.60 -22.16
N GLY A 118 36.58 -13.83 -22.66
CA GLY A 118 37.55 -14.85 -22.25
C GLY A 118 37.33 -15.39 -20.82
N THR A 119 36.13 -15.22 -20.26
CA THR A 119 35.82 -15.61 -18.88
C THR A 119 35.04 -16.94 -18.89
N PRO A 120 35.65 -18.06 -18.47
CA PRO A 120 34.95 -19.34 -18.44
C PRO A 120 33.89 -19.36 -17.32
N ILE A 121 32.69 -19.83 -17.64
CA ILE A 121 31.57 -19.92 -16.69
C ILE A 121 31.17 -21.39 -16.46
N ASN A 122 30.57 -21.69 -15.31
CA ASN A 122 29.79 -22.91 -15.13
C ASN A 122 28.41 -22.66 -15.74
N ARG A 123 27.97 -23.46 -16.72
CA ARG A 123 26.62 -23.37 -17.27
C ARG A 123 25.76 -24.49 -16.70
N ILE A 124 24.69 -24.13 -15.99
CA ILE A 124 23.77 -25.08 -15.36
C ILE A 124 22.39 -24.94 -16.02
N VAL A 125 21.92 -26.01 -16.63
CA VAL A 125 20.58 -26.15 -17.20
C VAL A 125 19.81 -27.29 -16.51
N ARG A 126 20.53 -28.30 -16.00
CA ARG A 126 20.00 -29.48 -15.31
C ARG A 126 20.76 -29.76 -14.01
N ASP A 127 20.14 -30.56 -13.14
CA ASP A 127 20.79 -31.02 -11.90
C ASP A 127 22.08 -31.80 -12.15
N SER A 128 22.18 -32.54 -13.28
CA SER A 128 23.40 -33.25 -13.65
C SER A 128 24.60 -32.32 -13.87
N ASP A 129 24.37 -31.06 -14.21
CA ASP A 129 25.45 -30.09 -14.45
C ASP A 129 26.13 -29.66 -13.13
N LEU A 130 25.40 -29.76 -11.99
CA LEU A 130 25.91 -29.40 -10.66
C LEU A 130 27.14 -30.20 -10.26
N ALA A 131 27.24 -31.45 -10.71
CA ALA A 131 28.36 -32.33 -10.40
C ALA A 131 29.71 -31.86 -10.99
N PHE A 132 29.66 -30.97 -11.99
CA PHE A 132 30.83 -30.49 -12.73
C PHE A 132 31.18 -29.03 -12.44
N VAL A 133 30.52 -28.39 -11.46
CA VAL A 133 30.74 -26.99 -11.09
C VAL A 133 32.16 -26.79 -10.56
N ASP A 134 32.92 -25.89 -11.19
CA ASP A 134 34.20 -25.40 -10.66
C ASP A 134 33.93 -24.18 -9.77
N PRO A 135 34.18 -24.23 -8.45
CA PRO A 135 33.90 -23.13 -7.53
C PRO A 135 34.67 -21.83 -7.83
N ARG A 136 35.69 -21.89 -8.69
CA ARG A 136 36.50 -20.72 -9.10
C ARG A 136 35.89 -19.95 -10.27
N ARG A 137 34.85 -20.49 -10.91
CA ARG A 137 34.19 -19.89 -12.06
C ARG A 137 32.84 -19.30 -11.67
N PRO A 138 32.43 -18.18 -12.27
CA PRO A 138 31.07 -17.68 -12.12
C PRO A 138 30.07 -18.71 -12.66
N THR A 139 28.90 -18.81 -12.03
CA THR A 139 27.88 -19.80 -12.38
C THR A 139 26.69 -19.13 -13.05
N LEU A 140 26.33 -19.57 -14.25
CA LEU A 140 25.12 -19.16 -14.97
C LEU A 140 24.08 -20.27 -14.92
N ILE A 141 22.97 -20.01 -14.23
CA ILE A 141 21.83 -20.93 -14.12
C ILE A 141 20.74 -20.50 -15.11
N LYS A 142 20.37 -21.39 -16.03
CA LYS A 142 19.28 -21.19 -16.99
C LYS A 142 18.00 -21.81 -16.45
N LEU A 143 17.30 -21.06 -15.61
CA LEU A 143 16.17 -21.56 -14.83
C LEU A 143 15.03 -22.08 -15.70
N TYR A 144 14.75 -21.39 -16.81
CA TYR A 144 13.69 -21.77 -17.76
C TYR A 144 14.19 -22.67 -18.90
N GLY A 145 15.40 -23.22 -18.78
CA GLY A 145 15.98 -24.11 -19.77
C GLY A 145 16.76 -23.38 -20.86
N ASP A 146 17.14 -24.13 -21.89
CA ASP A 146 18.01 -23.67 -22.97
C ASP A 146 17.47 -24.13 -24.34
N LEU A 147 17.48 -23.25 -25.35
CA LEU A 147 16.99 -23.59 -26.70
C LEU A 147 17.77 -24.73 -27.36
N GLN A 148 19.04 -24.90 -27.01
CA GLN A 148 19.88 -26.01 -27.47
C GLN A 148 19.50 -27.33 -26.80
N GLN A 149 18.80 -27.29 -25.66
CA GLN A 149 18.28 -28.44 -24.92
C GLN A 149 16.76 -28.36 -24.80
N ARG A 150 16.06 -28.58 -25.92
CA ARG A 150 14.61 -28.30 -26.09
C ARG A 150 13.69 -28.91 -25.04
N ASP A 151 14.05 -30.06 -24.48
CA ASP A 151 13.28 -30.76 -23.44
C ASP A 151 13.40 -30.10 -22.06
N THR A 152 14.32 -29.14 -21.88
CA THR A 152 14.51 -28.40 -20.61
C THR A 152 13.63 -27.16 -20.48
N LEU A 153 13.03 -26.72 -21.60
CA LEU A 153 12.32 -25.46 -21.72
C LEU A 153 11.10 -25.42 -20.79
N ILE A 154 10.96 -24.33 -20.04
CA ILE A 154 9.80 -24.03 -19.20
C ILE A 154 9.08 -22.85 -19.84
N VAL A 155 7.96 -23.10 -20.54
CA VAL A 155 7.30 -22.06 -21.35
C VAL A 155 5.83 -21.96 -21.03
N THR A 156 5.10 -23.07 -20.99
CA THR A 156 3.64 -23.08 -20.78
C THR A 156 3.26 -22.78 -19.33
N GLU A 157 1.99 -22.43 -19.07
CA GLU A 157 1.50 -22.22 -17.70
C GLU A 157 1.73 -23.48 -16.84
N ASP A 158 1.46 -24.67 -17.40
CA ASP A 158 1.70 -25.95 -16.73
C ASP A 158 3.20 -26.19 -16.43
N ASP A 159 4.10 -25.79 -17.33
CA ASP A 159 5.55 -25.87 -17.07
C ASP A 159 5.94 -24.98 -15.88
N HIS A 160 5.39 -23.75 -15.80
CA HIS A 160 5.70 -22.81 -14.72
C HIS A 160 5.18 -23.28 -13.36
N TYR A 161 3.95 -23.82 -13.31
CA TYR A 161 3.39 -24.39 -12.09
C TYR A 161 4.12 -25.65 -11.62
N SER A 162 4.62 -26.46 -12.56
CA SER A 162 5.32 -27.71 -12.24
C SER A 162 6.81 -27.52 -11.90
N LEU A 163 7.47 -26.46 -12.40
CA LEU A 163 8.88 -26.17 -12.17
C LEU A 163 9.29 -26.33 -10.71
N TRP A 164 8.60 -25.65 -9.80
CA TRP A 164 8.93 -25.62 -8.37
C TRP A 164 8.64 -26.92 -7.60
N ARG A 165 7.98 -27.88 -8.26
CA ARG A 165 7.67 -29.23 -7.75
C ARG A 165 8.46 -30.33 -8.48
N SER A 166 9.28 -29.96 -9.46
CA SER A 166 10.06 -30.90 -10.27
C SER A 166 11.19 -31.51 -9.45
N ARG A 167 11.14 -32.83 -9.22
CA ARG A 167 12.23 -33.57 -8.57
C ARG A 167 13.52 -33.55 -9.39
N ASP A 168 13.41 -33.50 -10.71
CA ASP A 168 14.56 -33.50 -11.63
C ASP A 168 15.31 -32.16 -11.67
N LYS A 169 14.75 -31.11 -11.05
CA LYS A 169 15.34 -29.77 -10.94
C LYS A 169 15.60 -29.38 -9.48
N GLU A 170 15.42 -30.29 -8.52
CA GLU A 170 15.43 -29.97 -7.09
C GLU A 170 16.79 -29.42 -6.64
N GLY A 171 17.90 -30.02 -7.11
CA GLY A 171 19.25 -29.54 -6.81
C GLY A 171 19.52 -28.15 -7.39
N MET A 172 19.12 -27.90 -8.63
CA MET A 172 19.29 -26.58 -9.27
C MET A 172 18.43 -25.53 -8.56
N LEU A 173 17.21 -25.86 -8.16
CA LEU A 173 16.34 -24.96 -7.42
C LEU A 173 16.87 -24.66 -6.01
N ASP A 174 17.52 -25.62 -5.36
CA ASP A 174 18.18 -25.40 -4.07
C ASP A 174 19.36 -24.45 -4.19
N GLU A 175 20.12 -24.54 -5.29
CA GLU A 175 21.18 -23.59 -5.60
C GLU A 175 20.64 -22.18 -5.84
N VAL A 176 19.54 -22.04 -6.59
CA VAL A 176 18.83 -20.77 -6.77
C VAL A 176 18.35 -20.21 -5.42
N ARG A 177 17.70 -21.03 -4.58
CA ARG A 177 17.24 -20.61 -3.24
C ARG A 177 18.41 -20.20 -2.34
N ARG A 178 19.54 -20.93 -2.40
CA ARG A 178 20.76 -20.59 -1.66
C ARG A 178 21.31 -19.25 -2.11
N ALA A 179 21.42 -19.04 -3.43
CA ALA A 179 21.88 -17.78 -4.01
C ALA A 179 21.01 -16.61 -3.53
N ILE A 180 19.69 -16.74 -3.61
CA ILE A 180 18.74 -15.71 -3.21
C ILE A 180 18.81 -15.41 -1.70
N ARG A 181 18.96 -16.43 -0.84
CA ARG A 181 19.02 -16.23 0.64
C ARG A 181 20.31 -15.56 1.11
N SER A 182 21.43 -15.77 0.42
CA SER A 182 22.75 -15.34 0.89
C SER A 182 23.27 -14.06 0.22
N ASN A 183 22.55 -13.52 -0.75
CA ASN A 183 22.98 -12.38 -1.57
C ASN A 183 21.86 -11.33 -1.70
N ALA A 184 22.23 -10.11 -2.05
CA ALA A 184 21.28 -9.16 -2.61
C ALA A 184 20.91 -9.59 -4.03
N VAL A 185 19.64 -9.41 -4.42
CA VAL A 185 19.15 -9.80 -5.74
C VAL A 185 18.94 -8.56 -6.59
N LEU A 186 19.49 -8.51 -7.80
CA LEU A 186 19.19 -7.49 -8.79
C LEU A 186 18.40 -8.13 -9.95
N LEU A 187 17.11 -7.80 -10.05
CA LEU A 187 16.21 -8.19 -11.12
C LEU A 187 16.38 -7.22 -12.29
N LEU A 188 16.81 -7.75 -13.42
CA LEU A 188 16.99 -7.03 -14.67
C LEU A 188 16.11 -7.69 -15.73
N GLY A 189 15.36 -6.91 -16.51
CA GLY A 189 14.65 -7.47 -17.66
C GLY A 189 13.47 -8.38 -17.34
N HIS A 190 12.84 -8.18 -16.17
CA HIS A 190 11.59 -8.85 -15.80
C HIS A 190 10.45 -7.85 -15.86
N SER A 191 9.36 -8.20 -16.54
CA SER A 191 8.09 -7.49 -16.44
C SER A 191 7.45 -7.88 -15.12
N LEU A 192 7.44 -6.93 -14.19
CA LEU A 192 6.86 -7.16 -12.86
C LEU A 192 5.33 -7.27 -12.90
N THR A 193 4.68 -6.88 -14.00
CA THR A 193 3.24 -7.03 -14.20
C THR A 193 2.86 -8.34 -14.90
N ASP A 194 3.85 -9.15 -15.30
CA ASP A 194 3.62 -10.46 -15.91
C ASP A 194 3.12 -11.48 -14.88
N PRO A 195 1.96 -12.12 -15.10
CA PRO A 195 1.47 -13.21 -14.26
C PRO A 195 2.51 -14.31 -14.01
N ASP A 196 3.35 -14.62 -15.00
CA ASP A 196 4.37 -15.66 -14.91
C ASP A 196 5.49 -15.25 -13.95
N PHE A 197 5.83 -13.95 -13.91
CA PHE A 197 6.75 -13.39 -12.93
C PHE A 197 6.20 -13.50 -11.50
N HIS A 198 4.88 -13.33 -11.30
CA HIS A 198 4.29 -13.52 -9.98
C HIS A 198 4.43 -14.96 -9.46
N ILE A 199 4.38 -15.98 -10.33
CA ILE A 199 4.64 -17.38 -9.96
C ILE A 199 6.11 -17.55 -9.57
N LEU A 200 7.04 -17.05 -10.39
CA LEU A 200 8.47 -17.04 -10.08
C LEU A 200 8.75 -16.35 -8.73
N TRP A 201 8.09 -15.22 -8.48
CA TRP A 201 8.20 -14.47 -7.24
C TRP A 201 7.70 -15.28 -6.05
N ARG A 202 6.43 -15.70 -6.05
CA ARG A 202 5.79 -16.37 -4.91
C ARG A 202 6.46 -17.69 -4.54
N GLU A 203 6.78 -18.50 -5.54
CA GLU A 203 7.30 -19.85 -5.29
C GLU A 203 8.82 -19.88 -5.08
N GLY A 204 9.54 -18.89 -5.64
CA GLY A 204 10.99 -18.82 -5.63
C GLY A 204 11.60 -17.70 -4.79
N LEU A 205 11.29 -16.46 -5.17
CA LEU A 205 11.98 -15.26 -4.65
C LEU A 205 11.43 -14.81 -3.28
N ASP A 206 10.14 -14.97 -3.00
CA ASP A 206 9.47 -14.57 -1.74
C ASP A 206 9.93 -15.41 -0.53
N ARG A 207 10.78 -16.41 -0.74
CA ARG A 207 11.40 -17.25 0.30
C ARG A 207 12.70 -16.66 0.88
N MET A 208 12.99 -15.39 0.59
CA MET A 208 14.19 -14.66 1.01
C MET A 208 14.38 -14.59 2.54
N GLY A 209 13.30 -14.68 3.32
CA GLY A 209 13.38 -14.70 4.78
C GLY A 209 13.82 -13.36 5.40
N LYS A 210 13.70 -13.25 6.72
CA LYS A 210 13.81 -11.99 7.49
C LYS A 210 15.20 -11.31 7.47
N PHE A 211 16.23 -11.99 6.93
CA PHE A 211 17.62 -11.51 6.91
C PHE A 211 18.21 -11.38 5.50
N ALA A 212 17.38 -11.46 4.45
CA ALA A 212 17.86 -11.26 3.09
C ALA A 212 18.41 -9.85 2.91
N LEU A 213 19.48 -9.73 2.12
CA LEU A 213 20.17 -8.47 1.83
C LEU A 213 19.35 -7.51 0.93
N GLY A 214 18.11 -7.88 0.59
CA GLY A 214 17.16 -7.11 -0.20
C GLY A 214 17.18 -7.47 -1.70
N ALA A 215 16.09 -7.12 -2.38
CA ALA A 215 15.97 -7.23 -3.83
C ALA A 215 15.84 -5.83 -4.46
N TYR A 216 16.37 -5.67 -5.65
CA TYR A 216 16.28 -4.48 -6.49
C TYR A 216 15.69 -4.90 -7.82
N ALA A 217 14.82 -4.10 -8.41
CA ALA A 217 14.35 -4.34 -9.78
C ALA A 217 14.52 -3.09 -10.63
N ILE A 218 15.15 -3.25 -11.79
CA ILE A 218 15.34 -2.16 -12.75
C ILE A 218 14.08 -2.07 -13.59
N HIS A 219 13.34 -0.97 -13.45
CA HIS A 219 12.15 -0.75 -14.24
C HIS A 219 11.98 0.75 -14.52
N PRO A 220 12.35 1.21 -15.73
CA PRO A 220 12.20 2.62 -16.08
C PRO A 220 10.72 3.00 -16.15
N GLY A 221 10.36 4.15 -15.58
CA GLY A 221 9.02 4.73 -15.70
C GLY A 221 7.91 3.92 -15.03
N MET A 222 8.23 3.02 -14.08
CA MET A 222 7.21 2.32 -13.29
C MET A 222 6.38 3.34 -12.50
N SER A 223 5.06 3.18 -12.51
CA SER A 223 4.18 4.06 -11.73
C SER A 223 4.48 3.98 -10.24
N LEU A 224 4.31 5.07 -9.50
CA LEU A 224 4.60 5.09 -8.05
C LEU A 224 3.74 4.09 -7.26
N ASP A 225 2.56 3.74 -7.76
CA ASP A 225 1.68 2.75 -7.11
C ASP A 225 2.20 1.32 -7.33
N GLU A 226 2.69 1.00 -8.52
CA GLU A 226 3.37 -0.28 -8.78
C GLU A 226 4.69 -0.36 -8.01
N GLN A 227 5.45 0.74 -7.90
CA GLN A 227 6.68 0.77 -7.08
C GLN A 227 6.38 0.43 -5.62
N ARG A 228 5.28 0.93 -5.06
CA ARG A 228 4.87 0.63 -3.67
C ARG A 228 4.50 -0.84 -3.46
N ILE A 229 3.82 -1.48 -4.43
CA ILE A 229 3.50 -2.92 -4.37
C ILE A 229 4.78 -3.75 -4.25
N TRP A 230 5.82 -3.35 -4.98
CA TRP A 230 7.10 -4.05 -4.97
C TRP A 230 7.96 -3.71 -3.76
N ASP A 231 7.92 -2.46 -3.27
CA ASP A 231 8.57 -2.06 -2.02
C ASP A 231 8.00 -2.82 -0.80
N GLU A 232 6.68 -3.05 -0.75
CA GLU A 232 6.03 -3.89 0.28
C GLU A 232 6.52 -5.34 0.26
N ARG A 233 6.96 -5.81 -0.91
CA ARG A 233 7.59 -7.13 -1.12
C ARG A 233 9.10 -7.10 -0.96
N MET A 234 9.65 -6.01 -0.41
CA MET A 234 11.09 -5.80 -0.22
C MET A 234 11.89 -5.81 -1.54
N VAL A 235 11.23 -5.46 -2.65
CA VAL A 235 11.84 -5.25 -3.97
C VAL A 235 11.89 -3.75 -4.25
N ARG A 236 13.06 -3.15 -4.05
CA ARG A 236 13.27 -1.74 -4.33
C ARG A 236 13.30 -1.49 -5.83
N ILE A 237 12.40 -0.66 -6.34
CA ILE A 237 12.43 -0.29 -7.76
C ILE A 237 13.52 0.75 -8.01
N VAL A 238 14.37 0.47 -8.99
CA VAL A 238 15.39 1.38 -9.51
C VAL A 238 14.89 1.90 -10.85
N ASP A 239 14.36 3.12 -10.82
CA ASP A 239 13.94 3.85 -12.02
C ASP A 239 15.18 4.34 -12.78
N SER A 240 15.68 3.49 -13.67
CA SER A 240 16.88 3.74 -14.46
C SER A 240 16.85 2.91 -15.74
N ASP A 241 17.50 3.40 -16.79
CA ASP A 241 17.78 2.60 -17.98
C ASP A 241 18.71 1.43 -17.60
N PRO A 242 18.39 0.18 -18.01
CA PRO A 242 19.17 -1.00 -17.63
C PRO A 242 20.61 -0.97 -18.13
N VAL A 243 20.86 -0.43 -19.33
CA VAL A 243 22.22 -0.35 -19.89
C VAL A 243 23.02 0.71 -19.12
N ALA A 244 22.41 1.87 -18.85
CA ALA A 244 23.03 2.94 -18.09
C ALA A 244 23.40 2.51 -16.66
N LEU A 245 22.50 1.81 -15.95
CA LEU A 245 22.79 1.31 -14.60
C LEU A 245 23.94 0.29 -14.61
N LEU A 246 23.94 -0.65 -15.56
CA LEU A 246 25.02 -1.63 -15.67
C LEU A 246 26.35 -0.99 -16.05
N ALA A 247 26.37 0.03 -16.91
CA ALA A 247 27.57 0.80 -17.24
C ALA A 247 28.14 1.51 -15.99
N MET A 248 27.27 2.11 -15.18
CA MET A 248 27.66 2.69 -13.90
C MET A 248 28.19 1.62 -12.92
N LEU A 249 27.60 0.42 -12.86
CA LEU A 249 28.11 -0.68 -12.03
C LEU A 249 29.46 -1.21 -12.52
N ALA A 250 29.67 -1.23 -13.83
CA ALA A 250 30.95 -1.61 -14.47
C ALA A 250 32.04 -0.52 -14.37
N GLY A 251 31.69 0.68 -13.89
CA GLY A 251 32.66 1.78 -13.68
C GLY A 251 32.95 2.63 -14.91
N GLU A 252 32.09 2.60 -15.93
CA GLU A 252 32.23 3.44 -17.13
C GLU A 252 31.75 4.88 -16.85
N PRO A 253 32.51 5.94 -17.22
CA PRO A 253 32.07 7.32 -17.05
C PRO A 253 30.94 7.66 -18.04
N THR A 254 29.82 8.20 -17.54
CA THR A 254 28.71 8.66 -18.40
C THR A 254 29.05 9.99 -19.06
N SER A 255 28.84 10.07 -20.38
CA SER A 255 29.12 11.23 -21.22
C SER A 255 28.19 12.44 -21.03
N GLU A 256 27.37 12.46 -19.97
CA GLU A 256 26.31 13.46 -19.76
C GLU A 256 26.69 14.62 -18.80
N SER A 257 27.95 14.71 -18.38
CA SER A 257 28.42 15.80 -17.49
C SER A 257 28.96 17.03 -18.22
N ARG A 258 28.72 17.18 -19.52
CA ARG A 258 29.07 18.39 -20.28
C ARG A 258 27.96 18.72 -21.27
N ASP A 259 27.41 19.92 -21.10
CA ASP A 259 26.54 20.68 -22.01
C ASP A 259 25.02 20.57 -21.80
N LEU A 260 24.35 21.71 -22.05
CA LEU A 260 22.92 22.09 -21.87
C LEU A 260 22.64 22.74 -20.50
N VAL A 261 22.78 24.06 -20.25
CA VAL A 261 22.34 25.27 -20.98
C VAL A 261 20.88 25.21 -21.43
N GLU A 262 20.09 26.11 -20.83
CA GLU A 262 18.69 26.46 -21.08
C GLU A 262 18.22 26.26 -22.53
N ILE A 263 17.28 25.34 -22.74
CA ILE A 263 16.21 25.48 -23.74
C ILE A 263 14.94 24.79 -23.19
N ILE A 264 13.91 25.60 -22.94
CA ILE A 264 12.53 25.15 -22.64
C ILE A 264 11.83 24.87 -23.99
N PRO A 265 11.35 23.65 -24.28
CA PRO A 265 10.39 23.41 -25.36
C PRO A 265 8.96 23.21 -24.78
N PRO A 266 7.91 23.44 -25.59
CA PRO A 266 6.59 23.80 -25.10
C PRO A 266 5.83 22.60 -24.53
N MET A 267 5.21 22.81 -23.37
CA MET A 267 4.17 21.94 -22.83
C MET A 267 2.97 21.91 -23.77
N HIS A 268 2.57 20.70 -24.21
CA HIS A 268 1.20 20.46 -24.64
C HIS A 268 0.32 20.13 -23.42
N PRO A 269 -0.85 20.77 -23.29
CA PRO A 269 -1.64 20.72 -22.08
C PRO A 269 -2.49 19.44 -22.07
N THR A 270 -2.23 18.55 -21.11
CA THR A 270 -3.21 17.52 -20.74
C THR A 270 -3.45 17.59 -19.24
N SER A 271 -4.52 18.32 -18.91
CA SER A 271 -5.24 18.34 -17.62
C SER A 271 -4.42 18.54 -16.35
N LEU A 272 -3.84 19.73 -16.22
CA LEU A 272 -3.66 20.36 -14.91
C LEU A 272 -5.03 20.69 -14.33
N LEU A 273 -5.42 19.98 -13.28
CA LEU A 273 -6.17 20.57 -12.18
C LEU A 273 -5.22 20.67 -10.99
N THR A 274 -4.23 21.55 -11.12
CA THR A 274 -3.56 22.16 -9.98
C THR A 274 -4.52 23.15 -9.34
N THR A 275 -5.36 22.68 -8.41
CA THR A 275 -5.73 23.51 -7.27
C THR A 275 -4.47 23.74 -6.43
N PRO A 276 -4.29 24.90 -5.77
CA PRO A 276 -3.10 25.14 -4.98
C PRO A 276 -3.14 24.16 -3.80
N ALA A 277 -2.39 23.06 -3.90
CA ALA A 277 -2.28 22.11 -2.81
C ALA A 277 -1.71 22.88 -1.62
N HIS A 278 -2.51 23.00 -0.55
CA HIS A 278 -2.08 23.60 0.69
C HIS A 278 -0.73 22.99 1.06
N ILE A 279 0.28 23.85 1.16
CA ILE A 279 1.64 23.50 1.55
C ILE A 279 1.53 23.04 3.01
N THR A 280 1.31 21.75 3.28
CA THR A 280 1.23 21.18 4.63
C THR A 280 2.53 20.49 5.00
N ALA A 281 2.90 20.50 6.27
CA ALA A 281 3.93 19.60 6.79
C ALA A 281 3.27 18.27 7.12
N ASP A 282 3.75 17.15 6.59
CA ASP A 282 3.13 15.84 6.86
C ASP A 282 4.05 14.98 7.71
N LEU A 283 3.57 14.55 8.87
CA LEU A 283 4.26 13.62 9.75
C LEU A 283 3.47 12.32 9.83
N VAL A 284 4.12 11.19 9.55
CA VAL A 284 3.54 9.86 9.70
C VAL A 284 4.28 9.12 10.80
N ILE A 285 3.53 8.64 11.79
CA ILE A 285 4.03 7.71 12.80
C ILE A 285 3.48 6.33 12.46
N TRP A 286 4.34 5.38 12.13
CA TRP A 286 3.99 3.98 11.91
C TRP A 286 4.15 3.21 13.19
N LEU A 287 3.18 2.37 13.53
CA LEU A 287 3.28 1.38 14.60
C LEU A 287 3.04 0.00 14.00
N ARG A 288 4.07 -0.86 13.99
CA ARG A 288 3.99 -2.22 13.43
C ARG A 288 4.27 -3.26 14.50
N ARG A 289 3.38 -4.24 14.64
CA ARG A 289 3.54 -5.31 15.61
C ARG A 289 4.53 -6.36 15.11
N ARG A 290 5.50 -6.74 15.94
CA ARG A 290 6.29 -7.96 15.73
C ARG A 290 5.59 -9.11 16.45
N THR A 291 5.39 -10.26 15.81
CA THR A 291 4.78 -11.44 16.45
C THR A 291 5.46 -11.75 17.79
N ASN A 292 4.70 -11.66 18.89
CA ASN A 292 5.14 -11.82 20.29
C ASN A 292 6.25 -10.85 20.77
N ALA A 293 6.34 -9.65 20.20
CA ALA A 293 7.29 -8.60 20.59
C ALA A 293 6.59 -7.22 20.62
N PRO A 294 7.21 -6.20 21.26
CA PRO A 294 6.70 -4.82 21.25
C PRO A 294 6.56 -4.27 19.81
N HIS A 295 5.73 -3.24 19.65
CA HIS A 295 5.56 -2.57 18.35
C HIS A 295 6.83 -1.80 17.97
N GLU A 296 7.20 -1.79 16.70
CA GLU A 296 8.25 -0.91 16.20
C GLU A 296 7.62 0.39 15.70
N ALA A 297 8.26 1.52 16.04
CA ALA A 297 7.85 2.83 15.58
C ALA A 297 8.77 3.40 14.50
N LEU A 298 8.18 3.91 13.42
CA LEU A 298 8.90 4.70 12.41
C LEU A 298 8.25 6.07 12.28
N ILE A 299 9.07 7.10 12.12
CA ILE A 299 8.59 8.47 11.89
C ILE A 299 9.12 8.98 10.55
N ILE A 300 8.19 9.31 9.66
CA ILE A 300 8.46 9.86 8.33
C ILE A 300 7.88 11.27 8.27
N PHE A 301 8.67 12.24 7.82
CA PHE A 301 8.25 13.63 7.71
C PHE A 301 8.47 14.17 6.31
N ARG A 302 7.45 14.81 5.75
CA ARG A 302 7.52 15.60 4.54
C ARG A 302 7.50 17.08 4.90
N PRO A 303 8.57 17.84 4.62
CA PRO A 303 8.57 19.27 4.85
C PRO A 303 7.56 19.99 3.94
N PRO A 304 7.02 21.14 4.38
CA PRO A 304 6.07 21.92 3.58
C PRO A 304 6.69 22.34 2.24
N GLY A 305 6.00 22.00 1.14
CA GLY A 305 6.40 22.43 -0.22
C GLY A 305 7.57 21.65 -0.81
N ILE A 306 8.10 20.66 -0.09
CA ILE A 306 9.15 19.76 -0.56
C ILE A 306 8.52 18.38 -0.79
N PRO A 307 8.60 17.78 -1.99
CA PRO A 307 7.94 16.51 -2.29
C PRO A 307 8.67 15.29 -1.68
N VAL A 308 9.80 15.52 -1.00
CA VAL A 308 10.67 14.48 -0.44
C VAL A 308 10.27 14.18 1.00
N GLU A 309 10.10 12.90 1.29
CA GLU A 309 9.90 12.38 2.64
C GLU A 309 11.25 12.05 3.30
N GLU A 310 11.40 12.40 4.57
CA GLU A 310 12.60 12.19 5.39
C GLU A 310 12.25 11.22 6.53
N GLN A 311 13.07 10.18 6.74
CA GLN A 311 12.98 9.39 7.96
C GLN A 311 13.63 10.18 9.10
N MET A 312 12.86 10.48 10.15
CA MET A 312 13.31 11.36 11.24
C MET A 312 14.08 10.63 12.34
N VAL A 313 14.04 9.30 12.36
CA VAL A 313 14.72 8.45 13.35
C VAL A 313 15.80 7.63 12.68
N GLU A 314 17.04 7.83 13.09
CA GLU A 314 18.20 7.10 12.57
C GLU A 314 18.39 5.75 13.26
N GLY A 315 18.95 4.78 12.52
CA GLY A 315 19.31 3.46 13.03
C GLY A 315 18.12 2.50 13.14
N GLN A 316 18.20 1.58 14.10
CA GLN A 316 17.13 0.61 14.32
C GLN A 316 15.85 1.30 14.83
N PRO A 317 14.67 0.90 14.32
CA PRO A 317 13.39 1.43 14.77
C PRO A 317 13.22 1.25 16.28
N PRO A 318 12.83 2.30 17.02
CA PRO A 318 12.51 2.19 18.45
C PRO A 318 11.39 1.18 18.70
N GLU A 319 11.55 0.37 19.75
CA GLU A 319 10.48 -0.47 20.27
C GLU A 319 9.56 0.34 21.19
N VAL A 320 8.26 0.16 21.02
CA VAL A 320 7.19 0.81 21.79
C VAL A 320 6.31 -0.29 22.39
N ASN A 321 6.31 -0.36 23.72
CA ASN A 321 5.50 -1.34 24.44
C ASN A 321 4.09 -0.81 24.68
N LEU A 322 3.23 -0.97 23.68
CA LEU A 322 1.82 -0.57 23.73
C LEU A 322 0.96 -1.67 24.33
N ASP A 323 1.15 -1.95 25.62
CA ASP A 323 0.23 -2.80 26.38
C ASP A 323 -0.97 -1.95 26.85
N PRO A 324 -2.19 -2.19 26.33
CA PRO A 324 -3.39 -1.44 26.75
C PRO A 324 -3.64 -1.53 28.26
N LEU A 325 -3.17 -2.59 28.93
CA LEU A 325 -3.30 -2.74 30.38
C LEU A 325 -2.61 -1.62 31.16
N LEU A 326 -1.55 -1.02 30.60
CA LEU A 326 -0.86 0.13 31.20
C LEU A 326 -1.71 1.41 31.19
N LEU A 327 -2.71 1.49 30.31
CA LEU A 327 -3.57 2.65 30.16
C LEU A 327 -4.90 2.51 30.90
N LEU A 328 -5.32 1.27 31.19
CA LEU A 328 -6.58 0.96 31.90
C LEU A 328 -6.79 1.72 33.22
N PRO A 329 -5.78 1.89 34.10
CA PRO A 329 -5.97 2.61 35.37
C PRO A 329 -6.34 4.08 35.19
N HIS A 330 -6.15 4.65 34.01
CA HIS A 330 -6.30 6.07 33.73
C HIS A 330 -7.56 6.40 32.92
N THR A 331 -8.41 5.44 32.58
CA THR A 331 -9.57 5.64 31.68
C THR A 331 -10.58 6.68 32.16
N LEU A 332 -10.62 6.97 33.47
CA LEU A 332 -11.50 7.98 34.09
C LEU A 332 -10.95 9.41 34.07
N ASP A 333 -9.66 9.61 33.80
CA ASP A 333 -9.03 10.94 33.72
C ASP A 333 -8.25 11.08 32.42
N ILE A 334 -8.79 11.91 31.52
CA ILE A 334 -8.22 12.12 30.18
C ILE A 334 -6.80 12.71 30.22
N ASN A 335 -6.44 13.49 31.25
CA ASN A 335 -5.09 14.05 31.38
C ASN A 335 -4.11 12.97 31.83
N ALA A 336 -4.48 12.18 32.84
CA ALA A 336 -3.67 11.05 33.28
C ALA A 336 -3.48 10.03 32.14
N TYR A 337 -4.55 9.71 31.41
CA TYR A 337 -4.51 8.81 30.26
C TYR A 337 -3.59 9.35 29.17
N GLY A 338 -3.75 10.62 28.79
CA GLY A 338 -2.92 11.26 27.76
C GLY A 338 -1.45 11.29 28.15
N ASN A 339 -1.14 11.59 29.41
CA ASN A 339 0.24 11.58 29.93
C ASN A 339 0.84 10.18 29.86
N ALA A 340 0.13 9.15 30.34
CA ALA A 340 0.59 7.77 30.29
C ALA A 340 0.80 7.30 28.84
N LEU A 341 -0.16 7.57 27.95
CA LEU A 341 -0.06 7.23 26.53
C LEU A 341 1.15 7.89 25.87
N SER A 342 1.36 9.18 26.12
CA SER A 342 2.48 9.92 25.52
C SER A 342 3.82 9.43 26.08
N GLN A 343 3.88 9.10 27.37
CA GLN A 343 5.07 8.53 27.99
C GLN A 343 5.43 7.17 27.39
N VAL A 344 4.43 6.32 27.10
CA VAL A 344 4.65 5.02 26.46
C VAL A 344 5.12 5.21 25.01
N LEU A 345 4.41 6.01 24.21
CA LEU A 345 4.73 6.22 22.79
C LEU A 345 6.10 6.88 22.59
N PHE A 346 6.46 7.81 23.47
CA PHE A 346 7.69 8.59 23.37
C PHE A 346 8.74 8.21 24.42
N ALA A 347 8.70 6.97 24.92
CA ALA A 347 9.69 6.44 25.86
C ALA A 347 11.12 6.51 25.27
N ASP A 348 11.25 6.25 23.96
CA ASP A 348 12.47 6.56 23.21
C ASP A 348 12.48 8.05 22.84
N SER A 349 13.49 8.77 23.33
CA SER A 349 13.63 10.21 23.13
C SER A 349 13.78 10.61 21.65
N ARG A 350 14.21 9.70 20.77
CA ARG A 350 14.28 9.96 19.32
C ARG A 350 12.91 10.19 18.72
N LEU A 351 11.87 9.47 19.19
CA LEU A 351 10.49 9.66 18.75
C LEU A 351 9.95 11.02 19.22
N ALA A 352 10.22 11.38 20.48
CA ALA A 352 9.85 12.68 21.04
C ALA A 352 10.47 13.84 20.25
N LEU A 353 11.78 13.77 20.01
CA LEU A 353 12.54 14.78 19.28
C LEU A 353 12.07 14.90 17.82
N ALA A 354 11.74 13.80 17.17
CA ALA A 354 11.20 13.82 15.81
C ALA A 354 9.86 14.56 15.72
N LEU A 355 8.92 14.27 16.64
CA LEU A 355 7.64 15.01 16.70
C LEU A 355 7.87 16.51 16.95
N ILE A 356 8.72 16.85 17.92
CA ILE A 356 9.06 18.25 18.25
C ILE A 356 9.62 18.98 17.02
N ARG A 357 10.61 18.39 16.33
CA ARG A 357 11.22 18.97 15.12
C ARG A 357 10.20 19.17 14.00
N ALA A 358 9.30 18.22 13.80
CA ALA A 358 8.24 18.34 12.80
C ALA A 358 7.28 19.50 13.12
N GLN A 359 6.90 19.65 14.40
CA GLN A 359 6.07 20.77 14.87
C GLN A 359 6.78 22.12 14.68
N GLU A 360 8.07 22.20 15.01
CA GLU A 360 8.89 23.41 14.86
C GLU A 360 9.05 23.81 13.38
N ARG A 361 9.30 22.83 12.49
CA ARG A 361 9.40 23.06 11.05
C ARG A 361 8.07 23.53 10.45
N ALA A 362 6.96 22.90 10.84
CA ALA A 362 5.62 23.32 10.42
C ALA A 362 5.31 24.75 10.90
N LEU A 363 5.63 25.06 12.16
CA LEU A 363 5.46 26.39 12.73
C LEU A 363 6.32 27.45 12.02
N GLY A 364 7.60 27.14 11.76
CA GLY A 364 8.53 28.02 11.06
C GLY A 364 8.08 28.34 9.63
N ALA A 365 7.48 27.36 8.94
CA ALA A 365 6.89 27.54 7.61
C ALA A 365 5.49 28.18 7.63
N ARG A 366 4.88 28.37 8.82
CA ARG A 366 3.50 28.86 9.00
C ARG A 366 2.45 28.00 8.31
N THR A 367 2.63 26.69 8.38
CA THR A 367 1.74 25.68 7.77
C THR A 367 1.25 24.72 8.83
N PRO A 368 0.02 24.17 8.72
CA PRO A 368 -0.44 23.15 9.65
C PRO A 368 0.39 21.87 9.52
N LEU A 369 0.51 21.15 10.64
CA LEU A 369 1.10 19.81 10.70
C LEU A 369 -0.01 18.77 10.53
N ARG A 370 -0.01 18.04 9.42
CA ARG A 370 -0.83 16.85 9.26
C ARG A 370 -0.14 15.67 9.93
N LEU A 371 -0.70 15.19 11.03
CA LEU A 371 -0.19 14.06 11.79
C LEU A 371 -1.02 12.82 11.48
N ARG A 372 -0.43 11.84 10.80
CA ARG A 372 -1.05 10.56 10.48
C ARG A 372 -0.46 9.48 11.36
N LEU A 373 -1.30 8.84 12.15
CA LEU A 373 -0.92 7.64 12.89
C LEU A 373 -1.29 6.42 12.04
N GLN A 374 -0.30 5.80 11.42
CA GLN A 374 -0.53 4.58 10.66
C GLN A 374 -0.62 3.39 11.62
N LEU A 375 -1.80 2.78 11.66
CA LEU A 375 -2.09 1.59 12.45
C LEU A 375 -2.31 0.40 11.53
N ASP A 376 -1.96 -0.78 12.01
CA ASP A 376 -2.40 -2.03 11.39
C ASP A 376 -3.91 -2.18 11.63
N ALA A 377 -4.66 -2.40 10.56
CA ALA A 377 -6.11 -2.49 10.64
C ALA A 377 -6.58 -3.80 11.29
N ASP A 378 -5.73 -4.84 11.27
CA ASP A 378 -6.01 -6.14 11.88
C ASP A 378 -5.47 -6.26 13.32
N ASP A 379 -4.94 -5.17 13.91
CA ASP A 379 -4.51 -5.12 15.31
C ASP A 379 -5.57 -4.43 16.20
N PRO A 380 -6.53 -5.19 16.75
CA PRO A 380 -7.66 -4.62 17.50
C PRO A 380 -7.21 -3.93 18.81
N ALA A 381 -6.01 -4.21 19.31
CA ALA A 381 -5.49 -3.56 20.51
C ALA A 381 -5.13 -2.10 20.23
N LEU A 382 -4.53 -1.81 19.07
CA LEU A 382 -4.15 -0.45 18.68
C LEU A 382 -5.37 0.45 18.47
N HIS A 383 -6.48 -0.09 17.94
CA HIS A 383 -7.68 0.71 17.68
C HIS A 383 -8.45 1.09 18.95
N ARG A 384 -8.24 0.41 20.08
CA ARG A 384 -8.86 0.76 21.38
C ARG A 384 -8.17 1.92 22.09
N ILE A 385 -6.90 2.16 21.77
CA ILE A 385 -6.13 3.23 22.42
C ILE A 385 -6.72 4.57 21.98
N ARG A 386 -6.93 5.48 22.96
CA ARG A 386 -7.47 6.82 22.73
C ARG A 386 -6.36 7.76 22.22
N TRP A 387 -5.86 7.51 21.01
CA TRP A 387 -4.74 8.25 20.40
C TRP A 387 -4.97 9.77 20.31
N GLU A 388 -6.23 10.17 20.25
CA GLU A 388 -6.65 11.57 20.26
C GLU A 388 -6.21 12.30 21.52
N LEU A 389 -5.98 11.58 22.64
CA LEU A 389 -5.50 12.10 23.92
C LEU A 389 -3.97 12.28 24.00
N LEU A 390 -3.23 12.10 22.91
CA LEU A 390 -1.79 12.41 22.87
C LEU A 390 -1.51 13.83 23.36
N ARG A 391 -0.49 13.99 24.20
CA ARG A 391 -0.09 15.26 24.79
C ARG A 391 0.89 16.00 23.89
N ASN A 392 0.87 17.32 24.00
CA ASN A 392 1.93 18.15 23.47
C ASN A 392 3.17 18.01 24.38
N LEU A 393 4.31 17.63 23.80
CA LEU A 393 5.54 17.38 24.58
C LEU A 393 6.23 18.67 25.08
N GLN A 394 5.84 19.83 24.56
CA GLN A 394 6.42 21.14 24.91
C GLN A 394 5.48 22.02 25.74
N ARG A 395 4.20 21.66 25.86
CA ARG A 395 3.18 22.46 26.55
C ARG A 395 2.20 21.55 27.27
N ASP A 396 1.71 21.98 28.42
CA ASP A 396 0.70 21.24 29.17
C ASP A 396 -0.69 21.35 28.50
N SER A 397 -0.87 20.63 27.40
CA SER A 397 -2.07 20.62 26.56
C SER A 397 -2.12 19.35 25.72
N PHE A 398 -3.29 19.03 25.18
CA PHE A 398 -3.42 17.96 24.20
C PHE A 398 -2.92 18.39 22.82
N LEU A 399 -2.37 17.45 22.07
CA LEU A 399 -1.86 17.67 20.73
C LEU A 399 -2.99 17.92 19.72
N CYS A 400 -4.08 17.14 19.84
CA CYS A 400 -5.18 17.07 18.89
C CYS A 400 -6.30 18.12 19.09
N THR A 401 -6.15 19.04 20.05
CA THR A 401 -7.10 20.15 20.28
C THR A 401 -6.66 21.44 19.59
N ARG A 402 -5.56 21.43 18.84
CA ARG A 402 -5.01 22.59 18.14
C ARG A 402 -5.44 22.57 16.67
N ASP A 403 -5.97 23.68 16.18
CA ASP A 403 -6.35 23.81 14.76
C ASP A 403 -5.18 23.56 13.79
N GLN A 404 -3.95 23.80 14.24
CA GLN A 404 -2.74 23.63 13.44
C GLN A 404 -2.26 22.16 13.36
N VAL A 405 -2.95 21.22 14.00
CA VAL A 405 -2.61 19.79 13.97
C VAL A 405 -3.78 19.02 13.38
N HIS A 406 -3.64 18.57 12.14
CA HIS A 406 -4.64 17.74 11.47
C HIS A 406 -4.35 16.27 11.76
N PHE A 407 -4.94 15.75 12.84
CA PHE A 407 -4.72 14.38 13.31
C PHE A 407 -5.71 13.37 12.70
N SER A 408 -5.20 12.26 12.20
CA SER A 408 -5.99 11.12 11.71
C SER A 408 -5.33 9.78 11.99
N ARG A 409 -6.15 8.73 12.13
CA ARG A 409 -5.69 7.34 12.07
C ARG A 409 -5.70 6.90 10.62
N TYR A 410 -4.56 6.50 10.10
CA TYR A 410 -4.42 6.10 8.70
C TYR A 410 -4.35 4.58 8.59
N LEU A 411 -5.12 4.01 7.67
CA LEU A 411 -5.19 2.57 7.44
C LEU A 411 -4.75 2.24 6.01
N GLY A 412 -4.01 1.14 5.88
CA GLY A 412 -3.81 0.49 4.59
C GLY A 412 -5.13 -0.10 4.10
N SER A 413 -5.36 -0.10 2.80
CA SER A 413 -6.51 -0.76 2.17
C SER A 413 -5.99 -1.61 1.02
N SER A 414 -6.45 -2.86 0.97
CA SER A 414 -6.19 -3.79 -0.14
C SER A 414 -7.03 -3.48 -1.38
N ASP A 415 -8.02 -2.59 -1.25
CA ASP A 415 -8.82 -2.11 -2.35
C ASP A 415 -8.01 -1.11 -3.18
N THR A 416 -7.87 -1.42 -4.47
CA THR A 416 -7.10 -0.62 -5.45
C THR A 416 -8.00 0.27 -6.30
N THR A 417 -9.32 0.31 -6.03
CA THR A 417 -10.22 1.18 -6.80
C THR A 417 -9.76 2.65 -6.71
N PRO A 418 -9.56 3.33 -7.86
CA PRO A 418 -9.08 4.70 -7.87
C PRO A 418 -10.06 5.64 -7.18
N PHE A 419 -9.60 6.41 -6.19
CA PHE A 419 -10.38 7.50 -5.62
C PHE A 419 -10.42 8.66 -6.59
N SER A 420 -11.43 8.70 -7.46
CA SER A 420 -11.49 9.70 -8.53
C SER A 420 -11.90 11.07 -8.00
N ALA A 421 -11.00 12.05 -8.04
CA ALA A 421 -11.29 13.46 -7.73
C ALA A 421 -12.07 14.16 -8.86
N HIS A 422 -13.23 13.62 -9.26
CA HIS A 422 -14.14 14.39 -10.11
C HIS A 422 -14.57 15.66 -9.37
N ALA A 423 -14.70 16.77 -10.11
CA ALA A 423 -15.19 18.03 -9.61
C ALA A 423 -16.65 17.87 -9.15
N VAL A 424 -16.84 17.57 -7.87
CA VAL A 424 -18.14 17.60 -7.23
C VAL A 424 -18.57 19.06 -7.16
N THR A 425 -19.57 19.49 -7.93
CA THR A 425 -20.06 20.88 -7.92
C THR A 425 -20.73 21.25 -6.60
N LEU A 426 -21.36 20.27 -5.94
CA LEU A 426 -21.91 20.37 -4.58
C LEU A 426 -21.98 18.95 -3.98
N PRO A 427 -21.37 18.68 -2.82
CA PRO A 427 -21.40 17.34 -2.24
C PRO A 427 -22.82 16.94 -1.82
N THR A 428 -23.23 15.73 -2.21
CA THR A 428 -24.50 15.13 -1.81
C THR A 428 -24.32 14.34 -0.51
N ALA A 429 -25.32 14.37 0.36
CA ALA A 429 -25.34 13.65 1.62
C ALA A 429 -26.63 12.84 1.74
N LEU A 430 -26.50 11.59 2.17
CA LEU A 430 -27.60 10.74 2.61
C LEU A 430 -27.60 10.70 4.14
N VAL A 431 -28.65 11.25 4.75
CA VAL A 431 -28.90 11.13 6.19
C VAL A 431 -29.81 9.94 6.40
N ALA A 432 -29.31 8.91 7.08
CA ALA A 432 -30.06 7.71 7.42
C ALA A 432 -30.20 7.62 8.95
N VAL A 433 -31.44 7.58 9.43
CA VAL A 433 -31.73 7.46 10.86
C VAL A 433 -32.48 6.15 11.11
N ALA A 434 -32.00 5.35 12.04
CA ALA A 434 -32.67 4.13 12.49
C ALA A 434 -33.33 4.39 13.84
N ASP A 435 -34.67 4.43 13.85
CA ASP A 435 -35.48 4.68 15.05
C ASP A 435 -36.49 3.53 15.28
N PRO A 436 -35.99 2.31 15.58
CA PRO A 436 -36.88 1.16 15.72
C PRO A 436 -37.73 1.23 16.99
N LYS A 437 -38.97 0.73 16.90
CA LYS A 437 -40.00 0.93 17.94
C LYS A 437 -39.75 0.18 19.25
N ASN A 438 -38.90 -0.85 19.25
CA ASN A 438 -38.68 -1.76 20.38
C ASN A 438 -37.27 -1.65 20.99
N LEU A 439 -36.59 -0.50 20.89
CA LEU A 439 -35.27 -0.26 21.49
C LEU A 439 -35.18 -0.65 22.97
N HIS A 440 -36.27 -0.46 23.74
CA HIS A 440 -36.38 -0.90 25.13
C HIS A 440 -36.07 -2.40 25.33
N HIS A 441 -36.44 -3.27 24.38
CA HIS A 441 -36.17 -4.71 24.47
C HIS A 441 -34.66 -4.99 24.54
N TYR A 442 -33.85 -4.10 23.98
CA TYR A 442 -32.40 -4.20 23.91
C TYR A 442 -31.70 -3.29 24.93
N ASN A 443 -32.43 -2.71 25.89
CA ASN A 443 -31.93 -1.72 26.85
C ASN A 443 -31.29 -0.48 26.20
N LEU A 444 -31.75 -0.11 25.00
CA LEU A 444 -31.28 1.08 24.29
C LEU A 444 -32.18 2.26 24.61
N ALA A 445 -31.57 3.44 24.76
CA ALA A 445 -32.31 4.69 24.97
C ALA A 445 -33.20 4.98 23.75
N PRO A 446 -34.39 5.57 23.94
CA PRO A 446 -35.22 5.98 22.81
C PRO A 446 -34.48 7.04 21.98
N LEU A 447 -34.62 6.92 20.66
CA LEU A 447 -34.16 7.93 19.71
C LEU A 447 -35.39 8.74 19.25
N ASP A 448 -35.22 10.04 19.01
CA ASP A 448 -36.24 10.84 18.33
C ASP A 448 -35.79 11.01 16.89
N GLY A 449 -36.22 10.12 16.00
CA GLY A 449 -35.78 10.12 14.61
C GLY A 449 -36.03 11.44 13.90
N ALA A 450 -37.16 12.11 14.18
CA ALA A 450 -37.50 13.39 13.57
C ALA A 450 -36.57 14.52 14.05
N GLN A 451 -36.27 14.57 15.35
CA GLN A 451 -35.32 15.52 15.91
C GLN A 451 -33.91 15.29 15.35
N GLN A 452 -33.47 14.03 15.27
CA GLN A 452 -32.15 13.68 14.74
C GLN A 452 -32.02 14.08 13.26
N ILE A 453 -33.05 13.84 12.45
CA ILE A 453 -33.10 14.29 11.05
C ILE A 453 -32.97 15.82 10.97
N ALA A 454 -33.76 16.56 11.74
CA ALA A 454 -33.74 18.02 11.73
C ALA A 454 -32.36 18.57 12.13
N GLN A 455 -31.73 17.98 13.14
CA GLN A 455 -30.37 18.33 13.56
C GLN A 455 -29.33 18.03 12.48
N ALA A 456 -29.39 16.84 11.87
CA ALA A 456 -28.47 16.44 10.81
C ALA A 456 -28.60 17.33 9.56
N GLN A 457 -29.83 17.66 9.15
CA GLN A 457 -30.09 18.58 8.04
C GLN A 457 -29.56 19.99 8.33
N SER A 458 -29.73 20.47 9.57
CA SER A 458 -29.18 21.76 10.01
C SER A 458 -27.64 21.75 9.98
N ALA A 459 -27.01 20.67 10.46
CA ALA A 459 -25.55 20.52 10.42
C ALA A 459 -25.01 20.47 8.99
N LEU A 460 -25.77 19.89 8.06
CA LEU A 460 -25.47 19.81 6.63
C LEU A 460 -26.00 21.02 5.83
N ALA A 461 -26.18 22.18 6.46
CA ALA A 461 -26.56 23.40 5.75
C ALA A 461 -25.57 23.70 4.60
N GLY A 462 -26.09 23.87 3.39
CA GLY A 462 -25.30 24.09 2.19
C GLY A 462 -24.87 22.82 1.44
N TYR A 463 -25.34 21.65 1.84
CA TYR A 463 -25.21 20.38 1.10
C TYR A 463 -26.52 20.01 0.40
N GLN A 464 -26.46 19.12 -0.60
CA GLN A 464 -27.66 18.48 -1.14
C GLN A 464 -27.99 17.24 -0.31
N VAL A 465 -29.07 17.30 0.48
CA VAL A 465 -29.38 16.26 1.48
C VAL A 465 -30.59 15.44 1.07
N ALA A 466 -30.41 14.12 0.96
CA ALA A 466 -31.48 13.13 0.97
C ALA A 466 -31.64 12.55 2.37
N VAL A 467 -32.87 12.24 2.78
CA VAL A 467 -33.18 11.72 4.13
C VAL A 467 -33.91 10.40 4.04
N MET A 468 -33.52 9.46 4.89
CA MET A 468 -34.21 8.20 5.14
C MET A 468 -34.64 8.12 6.60
N PRO A 469 -35.94 8.31 6.88
CA PRO A 469 -36.47 8.19 8.25
C PRO A 469 -36.65 6.73 8.69
N HIS A 470 -36.77 5.81 7.73
CA HIS A 470 -36.87 4.37 7.98
C HIS A 470 -35.68 3.65 7.35
N THR A 471 -34.72 3.28 8.18
CA THR A 471 -33.43 2.76 7.72
C THR A 471 -33.37 1.25 7.87
N THR A 472 -33.82 0.53 6.85
CA THR A 472 -33.56 -0.92 6.69
C THR A 472 -32.28 -1.13 5.89
N LEU A 473 -31.56 -2.25 6.12
CA LEU A 473 -30.33 -2.53 5.39
C LEU A 473 -30.53 -2.59 3.85
N PRO A 474 -31.59 -3.25 3.32
CA PRO A 474 -31.86 -3.24 1.87
C PRO A 474 -32.17 -1.85 1.32
N ALA A 475 -33.01 -1.07 1.99
CA ALA A 475 -33.36 0.29 1.54
C ALA A 475 -32.14 1.20 1.55
N LEU A 476 -31.27 1.06 2.55
CA LEU A 476 -30.01 1.81 2.63
C LEU A 476 -29.09 1.46 1.46
N ALA A 477 -28.93 0.17 1.17
CA ALA A 477 -28.13 -0.29 0.03
C ALA A 477 -28.65 0.29 -1.30
N ASP A 478 -29.96 0.31 -1.50
CA ASP A 478 -30.60 0.86 -2.71
C ASP A 478 -30.33 2.36 -2.86
N GLN A 479 -30.47 3.14 -1.78
CA GLN A 479 -30.22 4.58 -1.79
C GLN A 479 -28.73 4.91 -2.00
N LEU A 480 -27.82 4.10 -1.45
CA LEU A 480 -26.38 4.27 -1.64
C LEU A 480 -25.94 4.01 -3.09
N ARG A 481 -26.69 3.24 -3.89
CA ARG A 481 -26.41 3.07 -5.33
C ARG A 481 -26.55 4.36 -6.13
N ALA A 482 -27.26 5.37 -5.61
CA ALA A 482 -27.29 6.70 -6.21
C ALA A 482 -25.95 7.46 -6.08
N GLY A 483 -24.99 6.91 -5.32
CA GLY A 483 -23.63 7.43 -5.18
C GLY A 483 -23.52 8.74 -4.37
N PRO A 484 -24.17 8.87 -3.19
CA PRO A 484 -23.98 10.05 -2.35
C PRO A 484 -22.51 10.18 -1.89
N SER A 485 -21.99 11.41 -1.85
CA SER A 485 -20.62 11.66 -1.37
C SER A 485 -20.47 11.38 0.12
N ILE A 486 -21.52 11.64 0.91
CA ILE A 486 -21.55 11.45 2.36
C ILE A 486 -22.69 10.50 2.73
N LEU A 487 -22.39 9.49 3.54
CA LEU A 487 -23.39 8.76 4.33
C LEU A 487 -23.28 9.25 5.78
N TYR A 488 -24.35 9.84 6.31
CA TYR A 488 -24.46 10.17 7.72
C TYR A 488 -25.49 9.23 8.36
N LEU A 489 -24.99 8.20 9.04
CA LEU A 489 -25.81 7.18 9.70
C LEU A 489 -25.93 7.46 11.20
N ILE A 490 -27.16 7.62 11.66
CA ILE A 490 -27.52 7.76 13.08
C ILE A 490 -28.28 6.50 13.48
N ALA A 491 -27.66 5.69 14.33
CA ALA A 491 -28.21 4.41 14.78
C ALA A 491 -27.59 4.03 16.13
N HIS A 492 -28.23 3.13 16.85
CA HIS A 492 -27.58 2.53 18.02
C HIS A 492 -26.51 1.53 17.59
N GLY A 493 -25.38 1.54 18.31
CA GLY A 493 -24.32 0.56 18.18
C GLY A 493 -24.05 -0.09 19.53
N THR A 494 -23.80 -1.39 19.54
CA THR A 494 -23.37 -2.13 20.74
C THR A 494 -22.39 -3.23 20.37
N LEU A 495 -21.84 -3.85 21.40
CA LEU A 495 -21.10 -5.10 21.31
C LEU A 495 -22.01 -6.27 21.64
N LEU A 496 -21.92 -7.31 20.82
CA LEU A 496 -22.54 -8.59 21.10
C LEU A 496 -21.61 -9.42 22.01
N ASP A 497 -22.18 -10.45 22.65
CA ASP A 497 -21.45 -11.33 23.58
C ASP A 497 -20.21 -12.02 22.94
N ASP A 498 -20.19 -12.14 21.61
CA ASP A 498 -19.08 -12.68 20.84
C ASP A 498 -18.02 -11.64 20.45
N SER A 499 -18.03 -10.48 21.09
CA SER A 499 -17.13 -9.33 20.83
C SER A 499 -17.25 -8.69 19.44
N SER A 500 -18.28 -9.03 18.66
CA SER A 500 -18.56 -8.35 17.39
C SER A 500 -19.32 -7.04 17.59
N THR A 501 -19.03 -6.05 16.75
CA THR A 501 -19.79 -4.79 16.72
C THR A 501 -21.08 -4.98 15.92
N CYS A 502 -22.18 -4.44 16.44
CA CYS A 502 -23.49 -4.50 15.80
C CYS A 502 -24.14 -3.10 15.74
N LEU A 503 -24.82 -2.82 14.63
CA LEU A 503 -25.71 -1.67 14.45
C LEU A 503 -27.16 -2.12 14.55
N TYR A 504 -28.01 -1.40 15.26
CA TYR A 504 -29.45 -1.65 15.24
C TYR A 504 -30.11 -0.78 14.18
N LEU A 505 -30.51 -1.42 13.08
CA LEU A 505 -31.31 -0.81 12.02
C LEU A 505 -32.79 -1.20 12.18
N GLU A 506 -33.65 -0.76 11.28
CA GLU A 506 -35.05 -1.19 11.24
C GLU A 506 -35.21 -2.44 10.36
N GLY A 507 -36.02 -3.39 10.81
CA GLY A 507 -36.57 -4.46 9.99
C GLY A 507 -37.77 -3.98 9.16
N SER A 508 -38.29 -4.85 8.29
CA SER A 508 -39.48 -4.53 7.47
C SER A 508 -40.75 -4.25 8.27
N ASP A 509 -40.77 -4.66 9.55
CA ASP A 509 -41.86 -4.43 10.51
C ASP A 509 -41.67 -3.16 11.36
N GLY A 510 -40.56 -2.43 11.18
CA GLY A 510 -40.19 -1.25 11.97
C GLY A 510 -39.66 -1.59 13.38
N MET A 511 -39.34 -2.86 13.64
CA MET A 511 -38.65 -3.30 14.86
C MET A 511 -37.14 -3.28 14.63
N ALA A 512 -36.36 -3.36 15.70
CA ALA A 512 -34.91 -3.33 15.64
C ALA A 512 -34.39 -4.64 15.02
N GLU A 513 -33.62 -4.51 13.94
CA GLU A 513 -32.85 -5.60 13.33
C GLU A 513 -31.36 -5.39 13.66
N PRO A 514 -30.74 -6.29 14.45
CA PRO A 514 -29.30 -6.23 14.70
C PRO A 514 -28.52 -6.61 13.44
N ILE A 515 -27.74 -5.67 12.92
CA ILE A 515 -26.85 -5.83 11.77
C ILE A 515 -25.40 -5.89 12.24
N ARG A 516 -24.78 -7.06 12.09
CA ARG A 516 -23.36 -7.24 12.38
C ARG A 516 -22.49 -6.38 11.45
N ALA A 517 -21.36 -5.91 11.98
CA ALA A 517 -20.40 -5.09 11.25
C ALA A 517 -20.00 -5.73 9.91
N GLU A 518 -19.73 -7.03 9.87
CA GLU A 518 -19.28 -7.71 8.64
C GLU A 518 -20.33 -7.65 7.53
N ARG A 519 -21.62 -7.77 7.90
CA ARG A 519 -22.75 -7.69 6.95
C ARG A 519 -22.90 -6.27 6.40
N PHE A 520 -22.77 -5.25 7.26
CA PHE A 520 -22.81 -3.85 6.84
C PHE A 520 -21.62 -3.47 5.96
N THR A 521 -20.41 -3.85 6.38
CA THR A 521 -19.16 -3.64 5.64
C THR A 521 -19.22 -4.32 4.26
N SER A 522 -19.70 -5.57 4.18
CA SER A 522 -19.85 -6.30 2.91
C SER A 522 -20.83 -5.61 1.95
N MET A 523 -21.91 -5.03 2.48
CA MET A 523 -22.86 -4.25 1.68
C MET A 523 -22.19 -3.02 1.07
N ILE A 524 -21.42 -2.25 1.87
CA ILE A 524 -20.67 -1.09 1.38
C ILE A 524 -19.60 -1.50 0.37
N ALA A 525 -18.88 -2.59 0.62
CA ALA A 525 -17.84 -3.12 -0.27
C ALA A 525 -18.38 -3.45 -1.66
N GLY A 526 -19.62 -3.95 -1.74
CA GLY A 526 -20.31 -4.31 -2.98
C GLY A 526 -20.89 -3.14 -3.78
N LEU A 527 -20.81 -1.90 -3.29
CA LEU A 527 -21.24 -0.72 -4.05
C LEU A 527 -20.25 -0.41 -5.18
N ALA A 528 -20.77 -0.09 -6.37
CA ALA A 528 -19.96 0.37 -7.49
C ALA A 528 -19.27 1.72 -7.21
N VAL A 529 -19.96 2.61 -6.49
CA VAL A 529 -19.43 3.88 -5.98
C VAL A 529 -19.71 3.94 -4.49
N ARG A 530 -18.65 3.95 -3.68
CA ARG A 530 -18.74 4.03 -2.22
C ARG A 530 -18.79 5.50 -1.79
N PRO A 531 -19.46 5.83 -0.66
CA PRO A 531 -19.37 7.17 -0.09
C PRO A 531 -17.92 7.57 0.17
N ARG A 532 -17.61 8.84 -0.04
CA ARG A 532 -16.29 9.40 0.26
C ARG A 532 -16.10 9.58 1.75
N LEU A 533 -17.17 9.94 2.45
CA LEU A 533 -17.24 10.05 3.90
C LEU A 533 -18.40 9.20 4.43
N VAL A 534 -18.11 8.35 5.40
CA VAL A 534 -19.15 7.74 6.25
C VAL A 534 -19.02 8.32 7.65
N VAL A 535 -20.09 8.93 8.16
CA VAL A 535 -20.20 9.40 9.55
C VAL A 535 -21.10 8.42 10.30
N LEU A 536 -20.52 7.70 11.25
CA LEU A 536 -21.21 6.79 12.15
C LEU A 536 -21.49 7.51 13.47
N ALA A 537 -22.67 8.11 13.59
CA ALA A 537 -23.18 8.57 14.89
C ALA A 537 -23.87 7.40 15.61
N SER A 538 -23.06 6.37 15.89
CA SER A 538 -23.44 5.22 16.69
C SER A 538 -22.38 4.97 17.75
N CYS A 539 -22.81 4.71 18.99
CA CYS A 539 -21.92 4.40 20.10
C CYS A 539 -20.98 3.24 19.74
N GLN A 540 -19.73 3.32 20.21
CA GLN A 540 -18.70 2.27 20.08
C GLN A 540 -18.35 1.85 18.63
N SER A 541 -18.68 2.65 17.62
CA SER A 541 -18.30 2.38 16.22
C SER A 541 -16.79 2.40 15.97
N ALA A 542 -16.02 3.06 16.83
CA ALA A 542 -14.56 3.03 16.86
C ALA A 542 -13.96 1.97 17.82
N GLY A 543 -14.82 1.16 18.48
CA GLY A 543 -14.45 0.17 19.50
C GLY A 543 -14.56 0.71 20.94
N PRO A 544 -14.80 -0.18 21.93
CA PRO A 544 -14.85 0.18 23.36
C PRO A 544 -13.44 0.41 23.93
N SER A 545 -13.32 1.30 24.91
CA SER A 545 -12.04 1.55 25.59
C SER A 545 -11.73 0.60 26.77
N ASP A 546 -12.76 -0.03 27.36
CA ASP A 546 -12.65 -0.60 28.73
C ASP A 546 -12.70 -2.15 28.81
N GLY A 547 -12.73 -2.86 27.67
CA GLY A 547 -12.92 -4.33 27.63
C GLY A 547 -11.66 -5.16 27.36
N LEU A 548 -11.50 -6.27 28.10
CA LEU A 548 -10.38 -7.24 28.00
C LEU A 548 -10.51 -8.29 26.88
N ASP A 549 -11.64 -8.37 26.19
CA ASP A 549 -11.85 -9.41 25.17
C ASP A 549 -11.07 -9.13 23.89
N SER A 550 -10.29 -10.10 23.43
CA SER A 550 -9.18 -9.96 22.48
C SER A 550 -9.56 -9.98 21.00
N GLY A 551 -10.85 -9.96 20.64
CA GLY A 551 -11.36 -10.19 19.28
C GLY A 551 -12.05 -9.02 18.56
N LEU A 552 -12.06 -7.81 19.13
CA LEU A 552 -12.86 -6.67 18.64
C LEU A 552 -12.45 -6.15 17.25
N ILE A 553 -13.28 -6.33 16.22
CA ILE A 553 -13.11 -5.63 14.94
C ILE A 553 -14.06 -4.43 14.88
N ALA A 554 -13.55 -3.23 15.17
CA ALA A 554 -14.35 -2.00 15.13
C ALA A 554 -14.87 -1.70 13.71
N LEU A 555 -16.08 -1.18 13.59
CA LEU A 555 -16.71 -0.89 12.30
C LEU A 555 -16.00 0.21 11.50
N GLY A 556 -15.46 1.23 12.18
CA GLY A 556 -14.72 2.33 11.56
C GLY A 556 -13.55 1.86 10.67
N PRO A 557 -12.57 1.10 11.23
CA PRO A 557 -11.48 0.51 10.47
C PRO A 557 -11.92 -0.38 9.30
N GLN A 558 -12.94 -1.22 9.50
CA GLN A 558 -13.44 -2.13 8.44
C GLN A 558 -13.95 -1.35 7.22
N LEU A 559 -14.71 -0.28 7.45
CA LEU A 559 -15.24 0.55 6.36
C LEU A 559 -14.13 1.25 5.56
N ALA A 560 -13.08 1.71 6.24
CA ALA A 560 -11.91 2.27 5.58
C ALA A 560 -11.14 1.21 4.77
N GLN A 561 -10.97 -0.01 5.30
CA GLN A 561 -10.34 -1.13 4.59
C GLN A 561 -11.07 -1.51 3.30
N VAL A 562 -12.41 -1.50 3.30
CA VAL A 562 -13.22 -1.77 2.10
C VAL A 562 -13.40 -0.56 1.19
N GLY A 563 -12.60 0.48 1.39
CA GLY A 563 -12.39 1.52 0.39
C GLY A 563 -13.20 2.79 0.56
N VAL A 564 -13.88 2.99 1.70
CA VAL A 564 -14.41 4.32 2.06
C VAL A 564 -13.24 5.28 2.28
N GLY A 565 -13.29 6.48 1.69
CA GLY A 565 -12.18 7.44 1.73
C GLY A 565 -11.87 7.97 3.13
N ALA A 566 -12.92 8.27 3.90
CA ALA A 566 -12.86 8.70 5.28
C ALA A 566 -14.03 8.13 6.09
N VAL A 567 -13.75 7.70 7.32
CA VAL A 567 -14.79 7.25 8.26
C VAL A 567 -14.65 8.01 9.55
N LEU A 568 -15.69 8.76 9.91
CA LEU A 568 -15.83 9.37 11.23
C LEU A 568 -16.64 8.42 12.10
N ALA A 569 -15.98 7.82 13.09
CA ALA A 569 -16.58 6.92 14.05
C ALA A 569 -16.46 7.49 15.46
N MET A 570 -17.12 6.84 16.43
CA MET A 570 -17.20 7.30 17.81
C MET A 570 -16.60 6.26 18.75
N HIS A 571 -15.67 6.67 19.60
CA HIS A 571 -15.27 5.90 20.77
C HIS A 571 -16.36 5.96 21.84
N ASP A 572 -16.60 4.82 22.49
CA ASP A 572 -17.52 4.68 23.63
C ASP A 572 -18.92 5.28 23.39
N MET A 573 -19.64 5.59 24.47
CA MET A 573 -20.91 6.30 24.41
C MET A 573 -20.65 7.80 24.29
N VAL A 574 -21.06 8.38 23.16
CA VAL A 574 -20.92 9.83 22.91
C VAL A 574 -22.17 10.55 23.36
N ALA A 575 -21.98 11.63 24.12
CA ALA A 575 -23.10 12.49 24.50
C ALA A 575 -23.73 13.13 23.25
N VAL A 576 -25.06 13.14 23.17
CA VAL A 576 -25.81 13.78 22.08
C VAL A 576 -25.42 15.25 21.92
N SER A 577 -25.10 15.94 23.02
CA SER A 577 -24.58 17.31 23.03
C SER A 577 -23.27 17.47 22.25
N THR A 578 -22.36 16.49 22.31
CA THR A 578 -21.08 16.49 21.59
C THR A 578 -21.30 16.40 20.09
N VAL A 579 -22.18 15.49 19.64
CA VAL A 579 -22.56 15.37 18.21
C VAL A 579 -23.26 16.64 17.74
N THR A 580 -24.21 17.15 18.53
CA THR A 580 -25.01 18.35 18.20
C THR A 580 -24.12 19.60 18.07
N ALA A 581 -23.11 19.73 18.93
CA ALA A 581 -22.17 20.85 18.89
C ALA A 581 -21.08 20.69 17.81
N GLY A 582 -20.60 19.47 17.57
CA GLY A 582 -19.45 19.20 16.72
C GLY A 582 -19.79 19.10 15.23
N MET A 583 -20.87 18.41 14.88
CA MET A 583 -21.19 18.11 13.47
C MET A 583 -21.41 19.35 12.59
N PRO A 584 -22.10 20.42 13.05
CA PRO A 584 -22.21 21.64 12.25
C PRO A 584 -20.84 22.27 11.92
N ILE A 585 -19.88 22.21 12.85
CA ILE A 585 -18.53 22.75 12.66
C ILE A 585 -17.77 21.91 11.64
N LEU A 586 -17.83 20.58 11.79
CA LEU A 586 -17.20 19.64 10.87
C LEU A 586 -17.69 19.85 9.44
N PHE A 587 -19.01 19.84 9.22
CA PHE A 587 -19.57 19.93 7.89
C PHE A 587 -19.38 21.32 7.27
N ASP A 588 -19.41 22.39 8.06
CA ASP A 588 -19.14 23.74 7.55
C ASP A 588 -17.67 23.91 7.10
N GLU A 589 -16.70 23.46 7.91
CA GLU A 589 -15.28 23.49 7.52
C GLU A 589 -14.99 22.58 6.32
N LEU A 590 -15.58 21.38 6.31
CA LEU A 590 -15.42 20.43 5.21
C LEU A 590 -16.02 20.98 3.90
N ARG A 591 -17.14 21.72 3.97
CA ARG A 591 -17.73 22.38 2.81
C ARG A 591 -16.83 23.48 2.26
N ARG A 592 -16.20 24.28 3.14
CA ARG A 592 -15.33 25.39 2.78
C ARG A 592 -13.97 24.97 2.23
N HIS A 593 -13.43 23.84 2.68
CA HIS A 593 -12.04 23.48 2.40
C HIS A 593 -11.87 22.08 1.79
N GLY A 594 -12.88 21.22 1.86
CA GLY A 594 -12.86 19.88 1.29
C GLY A 594 -11.91 18.89 1.98
N SER A 595 -11.19 19.34 3.02
CA SER A 595 -10.25 18.55 3.82
C SER A 595 -10.90 18.16 5.16
N VAL A 596 -11.08 16.85 5.37
CA VAL A 596 -11.83 16.30 6.51
C VAL A 596 -11.01 16.27 7.81
N ASP A 597 -9.71 16.06 7.71
CA ASP A 597 -8.76 16.12 8.82
C ASP A 597 -8.62 17.54 9.39
N ARG A 598 -8.66 18.56 8.51
CA ARG A 598 -8.79 19.95 8.94
C ARG A 598 -10.12 20.22 9.63
N ALA A 599 -11.22 19.75 9.05
CA ALA A 599 -12.55 19.90 9.65
C ALA A 599 -12.62 19.24 11.04
N MET A 600 -11.98 18.08 11.21
CA MET A 600 -11.84 17.41 12.50
C MET A 600 -11.03 18.21 13.50
N ALA A 601 -9.93 18.83 13.08
CA ALA A 601 -9.12 19.69 13.96
C ALA A 601 -9.95 20.88 14.50
N ALA A 602 -10.68 21.57 13.62
CA ALA A 602 -11.56 22.67 14.00
C ALA A 602 -12.69 22.24 14.95
N MET A 603 -13.33 21.09 14.66
CA MET A 603 -14.35 20.52 15.52
C MET A 603 -13.79 20.22 16.92
N ARG A 604 -12.63 19.55 17.01
CA ARG A 604 -12.00 19.20 18.29
C ARG A 604 -11.58 20.43 19.09
N ASN A 605 -11.06 21.46 18.42
CA ASN A 605 -10.67 22.71 19.08
C ASN A 605 -11.87 23.36 19.80
N VAL A 606 -13.02 23.46 19.13
CA VAL A 606 -14.23 24.02 19.74
C VAL A 606 -14.79 23.11 20.82
N LEU A 607 -14.88 21.80 20.60
CA LEU A 607 -15.38 20.86 21.59
C LEU A 607 -14.55 20.86 22.87
N ALA A 608 -13.22 21.01 22.76
CA ALA A 608 -12.32 21.09 23.91
C ALA A 608 -12.59 22.30 24.82
N THR A 609 -13.23 23.36 24.33
CA THR A 609 -13.67 24.50 25.16
C THR A 609 -14.96 24.24 25.95
N ARG A 610 -15.69 23.18 25.60
CA ARG A 610 -17.03 22.90 26.13
C ARG A 610 -17.06 21.71 27.10
N GLY A 611 -16.06 20.83 27.06
CA GLY A 611 -16.00 19.65 27.91
C GLY A 611 -14.88 18.70 27.49
N ASN A 612 -14.91 17.49 28.04
CA ASN A 612 -13.85 16.50 27.90
C ASN A 612 -14.12 15.44 26.81
N ASP A 613 -15.24 15.53 26.09
CA ASP A 613 -15.69 14.51 25.13
C ASP A 613 -15.14 14.71 23.70
N TRP A 614 -14.31 15.74 23.50
CA TRP A 614 -13.76 16.12 22.19
C TRP A 614 -12.90 15.04 21.52
N TRP A 615 -12.37 14.08 22.29
CA TRP A 615 -11.53 12.99 21.79
C TRP A 615 -12.34 11.81 21.25
N GLN A 616 -13.62 11.70 21.62
CA GLN A 616 -14.45 10.54 21.27
C GLN A 616 -14.68 10.41 19.75
N PRO A 617 -14.84 11.49 18.97
CA PRO A 617 -14.89 11.39 17.51
C PRO A 617 -13.51 11.01 16.94
N VAL A 618 -13.44 9.85 16.28
CA VAL A 618 -12.24 9.26 15.67
C VAL A 618 -12.35 9.32 14.15
N LEU A 619 -11.32 9.87 13.51
CA LEU A 619 -11.22 9.92 12.06
C LEU A 619 -10.26 8.85 11.55
N TYR A 620 -10.80 7.91 10.79
CA TYR A 620 -10.06 6.96 9.98
C TYR A 620 -9.95 7.47 8.55
N LEU A 621 -8.74 7.49 8.00
CA LEU A 621 -8.46 7.92 6.63
C LEU A 621 -7.76 6.85 5.81
N ARG A 622 -8.16 6.77 4.54
CA ARG A 622 -7.41 6.13 3.46
C ARG A 622 -6.65 7.16 2.60
N LEU A 623 -7.09 8.42 2.61
CA LEU A 623 -6.53 9.49 1.79
C LEU A 623 -5.33 10.15 2.46
N ARG A 624 -4.22 10.31 1.73
CA ARG A 624 -2.97 10.88 2.28
C ARG A 624 -3.11 12.36 2.66
N ASP A 625 -3.91 13.12 1.94
CA ASP A 625 -4.09 14.57 2.11
C ASP A 625 -5.42 14.94 2.80
N GLY A 626 -6.25 13.94 3.15
CA GLY A 626 -7.57 14.18 3.72
C GLY A 626 -8.55 14.92 2.79
N GLN A 627 -8.21 15.12 1.51
CA GLN A 627 -9.01 15.90 0.56
C GLN A 627 -10.13 15.03 -0.02
N LEU A 628 -11.37 15.25 0.43
CA LEU A 628 -12.53 14.52 -0.05
C LEU A 628 -13.04 15.04 -1.40
N TRP A 629 -12.93 16.34 -1.66
CA TRP A 629 -13.27 16.96 -2.94
C TRP A 629 -12.53 18.27 -3.12
N PRO A 630 -12.19 18.68 -4.36
CA PRO A 630 -11.60 19.98 -4.60
C PRO A 630 -12.60 21.09 -4.23
N VAL A 631 -12.11 22.18 -3.65
CA VAL A 631 -12.90 23.40 -3.48
C VAL A 631 -12.39 24.45 -4.46
N LYS A 632 -13.32 25.17 -5.10
CA LYS A 632 -13.02 26.23 -6.06
C LYS A 632 -12.47 27.48 -5.39
#